data_AF-A0A074MBB8-F1
#
_entry.id   AF-A0A074MBB8-F1
#
_cell.length_a   1.000
_cell.length_b   1.000
_cell.length_c   1.000
_cell.angle_alpha   90.00
_cell.angle_beta   90.00
_cell.angle_gamma   90.00
#
_symmetry.space_group_name_H-M   'P 1'
#
loop_
_entity.id
_entity.type
_entity.pdbx_description
1 polymer ?
#
loop_
_entity_poly.entity_id
_entity_poly.type
_entity_poly.pdbx_seq_one_letter_code
_entity_poly.pdbx_strand_id
1 'polypeptide(L)'
;MASAAFVNAQEGRSSEESVPPPSDMGVICWAAIVEIAYQVASRCDLGEQAASKETLSAYADARSALADRLLANGWEQDGLDRFRAQQGSADASTQELCKFDEQNDTGKFLLALAQENPETIMEITDSVLAIPGPPRWGTCL
;
A
#
# COMPACT_ATOMS: atom_id res chain seq x y z
N MET A 1 -14.16 -8.76 -67.16
CA MET A 1 -14.82 -7.44 -67.01
C MET A 1 -14.91 -7.14 -65.52
N ALA A 2 -14.41 -5.96 -65.12
CA ALA A 2 -14.61 -5.15 -63.88
C ALA A 2 -14.59 -5.85 -62.49
N SER A 3 -13.70 -5.56 -61.53
CA SER A 3 -13.28 -4.30 -60.85
C SER A 3 -14.12 -3.88 -59.62
N ALA A 4 -13.40 -3.75 -58.49
CA ALA A 4 -13.58 -2.86 -57.32
C ALA A 4 -14.77 -3.15 -56.36
N ALA A 5 -14.73 -2.89 -55.04
CA ALA A 5 -13.84 -2.09 -54.18
C ALA A 5 -13.91 -2.54 -52.70
N PHE A 6 -12.87 -2.18 -51.93
CA PHE A 6 -12.82 -2.08 -50.45
C PHE A 6 -13.80 -0.99 -49.92
N VAL A 7 -14.23 -1.07 -48.66
CA VAL A 7 -14.15 -0.02 -47.59
C VAL A 7 -14.88 -0.46 -46.31
N ASN A 8 -14.21 -0.19 -45.18
CA ASN A 8 -14.63 -0.34 -43.78
C ASN A 8 -15.92 0.41 -43.41
N ALA A 9 -16.66 -0.15 -42.44
CA ALA A 9 -17.39 0.66 -41.45
C ALA A 9 -17.26 0.01 -40.07
N GLN A 10 -16.61 0.76 -39.20
CA GLN A 10 -16.33 0.49 -37.80
C GLN A 10 -17.43 1.17 -36.99
N GLU A 11 -18.32 0.38 -36.38
CA GLU A 11 -19.21 0.78 -35.29
C GLU A 11 -19.11 -0.35 -34.27
N GLY A 12 -18.63 -0.16 -33.05
CA GLY A 12 -18.91 0.97 -32.21
C GLY A 12 -19.53 0.41 -30.95
N ARG A 13 -18.68 -0.11 -30.06
CA ARG A 13 -18.79 -0.02 -28.61
C ARG A 13 -17.57 -0.74 -28.06
N SER A 14 -16.59 0.08 -27.65
CA SER A 14 -15.70 -0.27 -26.56
C SER A 14 -16.54 -0.98 -25.50
N SER A 15 -16.41 -2.29 -25.43
CA SER A 15 -16.58 -2.95 -24.16
C SER A 15 -15.50 -2.32 -23.30
N GLU A 16 -15.93 -1.43 -22.41
CA GLU A 16 -15.15 -0.98 -21.28
C GLU A 16 -14.37 -2.19 -20.78
N GLU A 17 -13.06 -2.19 -21.05
CA GLU A 17 -12.14 -3.08 -20.38
C GLU A 17 -12.25 -2.66 -18.93
N SER A 18 -13.11 -3.38 -18.20
CA SER A 18 -13.31 -3.21 -16.78
C SER A 18 -11.94 -3.38 -16.16
N VAL A 19 -11.37 -2.26 -15.72
CA VAL A 19 -10.20 -2.28 -14.84
C VAL A 19 -10.59 -3.22 -13.69
N PRO A 20 -9.88 -4.35 -13.49
CA PRO A 20 -10.24 -5.30 -12.46
C PRO A 20 -10.25 -4.58 -11.10
N PRO A 21 -11.09 -5.04 -10.14
CA PRO A 21 -11.10 -4.47 -8.81
C PRO A 21 -9.66 -4.44 -8.25
N PRO A 22 -9.29 -3.46 -7.42
CA PRO A 22 -8.00 -3.47 -6.78
C PRO A 22 -7.78 -4.84 -6.14
N SER A 23 -6.58 -5.34 -6.39
CA SER A 23 -6.11 -6.72 -6.30
C SER A 23 -6.50 -7.45 -5.02
N ASP A 24 -6.22 -8.76 -4.97
CA ASP A 24 -6.38 -9.66 -3.82
C ASP A 24 -5.71 -9.23 -2.49
N MET A 25 -5.33 -7.95 -2.32
CA MET A 25 -4.70 -7.36 -1.16
C MET A 25 -5.49 -7.60 0.11
N GLY A 26 -4.81 -8.20 1.10
CA GLY A 26 -5.41 -8.54 2.37
C GLY A 26 -4.98 -7.60 3.48
N VAL A 27 -5.81 -7.56 4.53
CA VAL A 27 -5.62 -6.73 5.73
C VAL A 27 -4.23 -6.91 6.34
N ILE A 28 -3.73 -8.14 6.46
CA ILE A 28 -2.43 -8.40 7.09
C ILE A 28 -1.31 -7.83 6.21
N CYS A 29 -1.45 -7.92 4.89
CA CYS A 29 -0.42 -7.37 4.02
C CYS A 29 -0.40 -5.84 4.06
N TRP A 30 -1.56 -5.21 3.95
CA TRP A 30 -1.62 -3.76 4.04
C TRP A 30 -1.08 -3.25 5.38
N ALA A 31 -1.35 -3.97 6.48
CA ALA A 31 -0.73 -3.69 7.77
C ALA A 31 0.81 -3.75 7.71
N ALA A 32 1.41 -4.73 7.02
CA ALA A 32 2.86 -4.81 6.88
C ALA A 32 3.45 -3.61 6.12
N ILE A 33 2.80 -3.22 5.01
CA ILE A 33 3.19 -2.07 4.18
C ILE A 33 3.11 -0.78 4.98
N VAL A 34 2.00 -0.57 5.69
CA VAL A 34 1.76 0.61 6.52
C VAL A 34 2.77 0.70 7.67
N GLU A 35 3.16 -0.42 8.28
CA GLU A 35 4.17 -0.43 9.35
C GLU A 35 5.55 0.01 8.85
N ILE A 36 6.03 -0.50 7.69
CA ILE A 36 7.34 -0.09 7.16
C ILE A 36 7.32 1.33 6.60
N ALA A 37 6.24 1.74 5.93
CA ALA A 37 6.07 3.09 5.41
C ALA A 37 6.03 4.13 6.53
N TYR A 38 5.33 3.83 7.64
CA TYR A 38 5.33 4.69 8.82
C TYR A 38 6.74 4.86 9.41
N GLN A 39 7.52 3.80 9.48
CA GLN A 39 8.88 3.84 10.03
C GLN A 39 9.80 4.69 9.17
N VAL A 40 9.68 4.57 7.84
CA VAL A 40 10.39 5.42 6.89
C VAL A 40 9.95 6.88 7.03
N ALA A 41 8.65 7.15 6.98
CA ALA A 41 8.10 8.51 7.09
C ALA A 41 8.42 9.19 8.43
N SER A 42 8.56 8.43 9.52
CA SER A 42 8.84 8.98 10.86
C SER A 42 10.32 9.15 11.18
N ARG A 43 11.22 8.42 10.50
CA ARG A 43 12.64 8.35 10.87
C ARG A 43 13.60 8.87 9.80
N CYS A 44 13.18 8.88 8.54
CA CYS A 44 14.03 9.30 7.43
C CYS A 44 13.82 10.76 7.06
N ASP A 45 14.90 11.42 6.68
CA ASP A 45 14.84 12.74 6.04
C ASP A 45 14.51 12.53 4.56
N LEU A 46 13.28 12.88 4.16
CA LEU A 46 12.81 12.72 2.79
C LEU A 46 12.94 14.03 1.97
N GLY A 47 13.65 15.04 2.50
CA GLY A 47 13.93 16.31 1.82
C GLY A 47 12.68 17.17 1.56
N GLU A 48 12.68 17.94 0.47
CA GLU A 48 11.51 18.75 0.04
C GLU A 48 10.28 17.90 -0.31
N GLN A 49 10.46 16.59 -0.44
CA GLN A 49 9.41 15.59 -0.61
C GLN A 49 9.07 14.91 0.72
N ALA A 50 9.27 15.60 1.85
CA ALA A 50 8.88 15.15 3.18
C ALA A 50 7.46 14.59 3.14
N ALA A 51 7.28 13.41 3.73
CA ALA A 51 5.97 12.97 4.18
C ALA A 51 5.38 14.16 4.95
N SER A 52 4.27 14.72 4.46
CA SER A 52 3.68 15.85 5.17
C SER A 52 3.32 15.36 6.58
N LYS A 53 3.14 16.28 7.53
CA LYS A 53 2.60 15.90 8.84
C LYS A 53 1.27 15.13 8.68
N GLU A 54 0.53 15.39 7.60
CA GLU A 54 -0.70 14.69 7.27
C GLU A 54 -0.42 13.26 6.76
N THR A 55 0.61 13.04 5.93
CA THR A 55 0.99 11.68 5.48
C THR A 55 1.41 10.81 6.66
N LEU A 56 2.21 11.35 7.59
CA LEU A 56 2.58 10.62 8.79
C LEU A 56 1.36 10.34 9.69
N SER A 57 0.44 11.31 9.80
CA SER A 57 -0.82 11.13 10.54
C SER A 57 -1.68 10.03 9.92
N ALA A 58 -1.85 10.03 8.59
CA ALA A 58 -2.62 9.02 7.87
C ALA A 58 -2.04 7.62 8.08
N TYR A 59 -0.72 7.46 8.04
CA TYR A 59 -0.10 6.19 8.39
C TYR A 59 -0.33 5.80 9.85
N ALA A 60 -0.27 6.74 10.79
CA ALA A 60 -0.57 6.44 12.20
C ALA A 60 -2.03 5.98 12.40
N ASP A 61 -2.97 6.64 11.75
CA ASP A 61 -4.40 6.33 11.81
C ASP A 61 -4.69 4.96 11.17
N ALA A 62 -4.11 4.68 9.99
CA ALA A 62 -4.18 3.38 9.34
C ALA A 62 -3.61 2.25 10.21
N ARG A 63 -2.44 2.47 10.85
CA ARG A 63 -1.85 1.51 11.81
C ARG A 63 -2.79 1.20 12.97
N SER A 64 -3.48 2.21 13.49
CA SER A 64 -4.43 2.01 14.59
C SER A 64 -5.63 1.20 14.13
N ALA A 65 -6.26 1.59 13.01
CA ALA A 65 -7.44 0.91 12.50
C ALA A 65 -7.17 -0.56 12.11
N LEU A 66 -6.02 -0.84 11.50
CA LEU A 66 -5.60 -2.20 11.14
C LEU A 66 -5.30 -3.04 12.39
N ALA A 67 -4.68 -2.45 13.41
CA ALA A 67 -4.46 -3.12 14.68
C ALA A 67 -5.76 -3.49 15.38
N ASP A 68 -6.72 -2.55 15.46
CA ASP A 68 -8.03 -2.80 16.04
C ASP A 68 -8.74 -3.96 15.32
N ARG A 69 -8.65 -3.99 13.99
CA ARG A 69 -9.20 -5.09 13.17
C ARG A 69 -8.53 -6.42 13.48
N LEU A 70 -7.20 -6.48 13.62
CA LEU A 70 -6.49 -7.72 13.93
C LEU A 70 -6.84 -8.22 15.33
N LEU A 71 -6.84 -7.34 16.34
CA LEU A 71 -7.19 -7.67 17.73
C LEU A 71 -8.64 -8.16 17.85
N ALA A 72 -9.59 -7.50 17.16
CA ALA A 72 -10.98 -7.92 17.11
C ALA A 72 -11.18 -9.32 16.48
N ASN A 73 -10.18 -9.85 15.77
CA ASN A 73 -10.19 -11.18 15.17
C ASN A 73 -9.23 -12.15 15.87
N GLY A 74 -8.93 -11.93 17.15
CA GLY A 74 -8.24 -12.89 17.99
C GLY A 74 -6.72 -12.83 17.92
N TRP A 75 -6.14 -11.78 17.34
CA TRP A 75 -4.72 -11.49 17.57
C TRP A 75 -4.52 -11.00 19.01
N GLU A 76 -3.41 -11.40 19.60
CA GLU A 76 -2.98 -10.89 20.90
C GLU A 76 -2.09 -9.65 20.71
N GLN A 77 -2.06 -8.78 21.72
CA GLN A 77 -1.21 -7.59 21.71
C GLN A 77 0.26 -7.95 21.49
N ASP A 78 0.78 -8.97 22.20
CA ASP A 78 2.15 -9.46 22.03
C ASP A 78 2.42 -9.96 20.60
N GLY A 79 1.41 -10.55 19.95
CA GLY A 79 1.50 -10.99 18.56
C GLY A 79 1.58 -9.81 17.59
N LEU A 80 0.76 -8.79 17.82
CA LEU A 80 0.78 -7.55 17.05
C LEU A 80 2.12 -6.82 17.22
N ASP A 81 2.64 -6.72 18.44
CA ASP A 81 3.91 -6.04 18.71
C ASP A 81 5.08 -6.76 18.03
N ARG A 82 5.10 -8.11 18.07
CA ARG A 82 6.07 -8.89 17.29
C ARG A 82 5.94 -8.66 15.79
N PHE A 83 4.72 -8.62 15.27
CA PHE A 83 4.47 -8.34 13.85
C PHE A 83 5.01 -6.97 13.45
N ARG A 84 4.70 -5.93 14.24
CA ARG A 84 5.20 -4.56 14.00
C ARG A 84 6.71 -4.48 14.04
N ALA A 85 7.35 -5.16 14.99
CA ALA A 85 8.81 -5.22 15.06
C ALA A 85 9.42 -5.84 13.80
N GLN A 86 8.83 -6.96 13.33
CA GLN A 86 9.31 -7.70 12.17
C GLN A 86 9.04 -6.99 10.84
N GLN A 87 7.86 -6.41 10.64
CA GLN A 87 7.47 -5.79 9.37
C GLN A 87 7.93 -4.33 9.28
N GLY A 88 7.82 -3.58 10.38
CA GLY A 88 8.23 -2.18 10.43
C GLY A 88 9.75 -1.98 10.38
N SER A 89 10.54 -3.07 10.38
CA SER A 89 12.00 -2.96 10.54
C SER A 89 12.34 -2.14 11.79
N ALA A 90 11.60 -2.35 12.90
CA ALA A 90 11.70 -1.51 14.09
C ALA A 90 13.14 -1.49 14.66
N ASP A 91 13.83 -2.63 14.56
CA ASP A 91 15.22 -2.80 15.01
C ASP A 91 16.27 -2.37 13.97
N ALA A 92 15.88 -2.10 12.72
CA ALA A 92 16.82 -1.62 11.71
C ALA A 92 17.35 -0.24 12.12
N SER A 93 18.63 0.02 11.91
CA SER A 93 19.20 1.35 12.15
C SER A 93 18.62 2.36 11.16
N THR A 94 18.59 3.65 11.52
CA THR A 94 18.15 4.71 10.61
C THR A 94 19.01 4.75 9.34
N GLN A 95 20.30 4.40 9.43
CA GLN A 95 21.18 4.34 8.26
C GLN A 95 20.78 3.22 7.29
N GLU A 96 20.34 2.07 7.80
CA GLU A 96 19.87 0.95 6.97
C GLU A 96 18.49 1.24 6.38
N LEU A 97 17.58 1.79 7.19
CA LEU A 97 16.21 2.08 6.78
C LEU A 97 16.13 3.21 5.73
N CYS A 98 16.98 4.22 5.85
CA CYS A 98 16.94 5.42 5.02
C CYS A 98 17.91 5.37 3.82
N LYS A 99 18.36 4.17 3.43
CA LYS A 99 19.28 4.00 2.32
C LYS A 99 18.50 3.93 0.98
N PHE A 100 18.19 5.09 0.44
CA PHE A 100 17.52 5.24 -0.87
C PHE A 100 18.55 5.52 -1.95
N ASP A 101 19.29 4.51 -2.40
CA ASP A 101 20.19 4.66 -3.56
C ASP A 101 19.53 4.14 -4.85
N GLU A 102 20.03 4.57 -6.01
CA GLU A 102 19.46 4.21 -7.32
C GLU A 102 19.54 2.71 -7.64
N GLN A 103 20.26 1.92 -6.85
CA GLN A 103 20.40 0.47 -7.02
C GLN A 103 19.58 -0.32 -5.98
N ASN A 104 19.01 0.37 -4.98
CA ASN A 104 18.19 -0.22 -3.95
C ASN A 104 16.70 -0.04 -4.29
N ASP A 105 16.17 -0.95 -5.11
CA ASP A 105 14.76 -0.94 -5.51
C ASP A 105 13.81 -1.06 -4.31
N THR A 106 14.22 -1.74 -3.24
CA THR A 106 13.47 -1.75 -1.97
C THR A 106 13.43 -0.37 -1.34
N GLY A 107 14.56 0.34 -1.31
CA GLY A 107 14.63 1.72 -0.82
C GLY A 107 13.72 2.66 -1.62
N LYS A 108 13.72 2.57 -2.96
CA LYS A 108 12.84 3.39 -3.81
C LYS A 108 11.36 3.12 -3.57
N PHE A 109 10.98 1.84 -3.44
CA PHE A 109 9.61 1.46 -3.13
C PHE A 109 9.15 2.03 -1.79
N LEU A 110 9.99 1.90 -0.75
CA LEU A 110 9.71 2.43 0.58
C LEU A 110 9.62 3.96 0.60
N LEU A 111 10.46 4.64 -0.17
CA LEU A 111 10.39 6.09 -0.35
C LEU A 111 9.07 6.50 -1.02
N ALA A 112 8.68 5.82 -2.09
CA ALA A 112 7.43 6.11 -2.80
C ALA A 112 6.20 5.93 -1.90
N LEU A 113 6.16 4.86 -1.10
CA LEU A 113 5.11 4.67 -0.11
C LEU A 113 5.12 5.79 0.93
N ALA A 114 6.27 6.15 1.49
CA ALA A 114 6.34 7.21 2.50
C ALA A 114 5.89 8.59 1.95
N GLN A 115 5.85 8.76 0.63
CA GLN A 115 5.42 9.98 -0.06
C GLN A 115 3.98 9.90 -0.61
N GLU A 116 3.26 8.83 -0.31
CA GLU A 116 1.89 8.64 -0.77
C GLU A 116 0.94 9.73 -0.24
N ASN A 117 -0.11 10.01 -1.00
CA ASN A 117 -1.15 10.95 -0.58
C ASN A 117 -1.89 10.41 0.67
N PRO A 118 -2.08 11.21 1.74
CA PRO A 118 -2.90 10.85 2.91
C PRO A 118 -4.25 10.23 2.57
N GLU A 119 -4.96 10.78 1.56
CA GLU A 119 -6.27 10.30 1.12
C GLU A 119 -6.16 8.87 0.58
N THR A 120 -5.19 8.60 -0.29
CA THR A 120 -4.94 7.28 -0.86
C THR A 120 -4.60 6.24 0.20
N ILE A 121 -3.80 6.59 1.21
CA ILE A 121 -3.50 5.71 2.35
C ILE A 121 -4.79 5.28 3.05
N MET A 122 -5.69 6.21 3.30
CA MET A 122 -6.95 5.93 4.00
C MET A 122 -7.95 5.19 3.11
N GLU A 123 -8.07 5.54 1.83
CA GLU A 123 -8.92 4.83 0.87
C GLU A 123 -8.56 3.34 0.75
N ILE A 124 -7.26 3.03 0.65
CA ILE A 124 -6.79 1.63 0.63
C ILE A 124 -7.09 0.95 1.96
N THR A 125 -6.85 1.64 3.09
CA THR A 125 -7.13 1.13 4.43
C THR A 125 -8.61 0.76 4.59
N ASP A 126 -9.51 1.67 4.24
CA ASP A 126 -10.96 1.47 4.33
C ASP A 126 -11.42 0.31 3.43
N SER A 127 -10.86 0.24 2.22
CA SER A 127 -11.13 -0.86 1.27
C SER A 127 -10.75 -2.23 1.85
N VAL A 128 -9.55 -2.38 2.43
CA VAL A 128 -9.15 -3.68 3.01
C VAL A 128 -9.90 -4.01 4.29
N LEU A 129 -10.25 -3.01 5.10
CA LEU A 129 -11.05 -3.21 6.32
C LEU A 129 -12.48 -3.65 6.01
N ALA A 130 -13.03 -3.24 4.86
CA ALA A 130 -14.34 -3.65 4.39
C ALA A 130 -14.40 -5.13 3.93
N ILE A 131 -13.27 -5.80 3.76
CA ILE A 131 -13.22 -7.22 3.36
C ILE A 131 -13.87 -8.08 4.47
N PRO A 132 -14.93 -8.85 4.14
CA PRO A 132 -15.63 -9.67 5.12
C PRO A 132 -14.80 -10.88 5.55
N GLY A 133 -15.08 -11.38 6.75
CA GLY A 133 -14.38 -12.55 7.32
C GLY A 133 -13.11 -12.18 8.09
N PRO A 134 -12.33 -13.18 8.51
CA PRO A 134 -11.09 -12.93 9.25
C PRO A 134 -10.01 -12.28 8.38
N PRO A 135 -9.12 -11.44 8.95
CA PRO A 135 -7.97 -10.89 8.26
C PRO A 135 -7.14 -11.97 7.56
N ARG A 136 -6.85 -11.75 6.28
CA ARG A 136 -5.99 -12.60 5.45
C ARG A 136 -4.80 -11.79 4.96
N TRP A 137 -3.73 -12.49 4.57
CA TRP A 137 -2.58 -11.87 3.90
C TRP A 137 -2.97 -11.29 2.55
N GLY A 138 -3.63 -12.08 1.71
CA GLY A 138 -3.88 -11.66 0.33
C GLY A 138 -2.59 -11.46 -0.47
N THR A 139 -2.66 -10.72 -1.57
CA THR A 139 -1.49 -10.36 -2.39
C THR A 139 -0.85 -9.09 -1.84
N CYS A 140 0.48 -9.10 -1.65
CA CYS A 140 1.20 -7.93 -1.14
C CYS A 140 1.70 -6.96 -2.19
N LEU A 141 1.79 -7.42 -3.43
CA LEU A 141 2.22 -6.72 -4.62
C LEU A 141 1.56 -7.40 -5.83
#